data_AF-A0AAC8Q408-F1
#
_entry.id   AF-A0AAC8Q408-F1
#
_cell.length_a   1.000
_cell.length_b   1.000
_cell.length_c   1.000
_cell.angle_alpha   90.00
_cell.angle_beta   90.00
_cell.angle_gamma   90.00
#
_symmetry.space_group_name_H-M   'P 1'
#
loop_
_entity.id
_entity.type
_entity.pdbx_description
1 polymer ?
#
loop_
_entity_poly.entity_id
_entity_poly.type
_entity_poly.pdbx_seq_one_letter_code
_entity_poly.pdbx_strand_id
1 'polypeptide(L)' 'MQPFADDALLLCPYCGEEVEVSVDPGGPSSETYVEDCPVCCRPWVVHVSREEEDVSVYLGREDD' A
#
# COMPACT_ATOMS: atom_id res chain seq x y z
N MET A 1 0.32 18.57 14.46
CA MET A 1 0.75 17.20 14.14
C MET A 1 -0.14 16.78 13.00
N GLN A 2 0.46 16.73 11.82
CA GLN A 2 -0.21 16.59 10.54
C GLN A 2 -0.72 15.15 10.36
N PRO A 3 -2.04 14.89 10.22
CA PRO A 3 -2.53 13.66 9.64
C PRO A 3 -2.46 13.82 8.11
N PHE A 4 -1.30 13.52 7.51
CA PHE A 4 -1.10 13.62 6.05
C PHE A 4 -0.63 12.31 5.40
N ALA A 5 -0.76 11.19 6.11
CA ALA A 5 -0.69 9.89 5.49
C ALA A 5 -2.00 9.19 5.82
N ASP A 6 -2.78 8.85 4.80
CA ASP A 6 -3.82 7.86 4.96
C ASP A 6 -3.09 6.52 5.16
N ASP A 7 -2.90 6.14 6.42
CA ASP A 7 -2.37 4.84 6.78
C ASP A 7 -3.44 3.78 6.51
N ALA A 8 -3.14 2.85 5.60
CA ALA A 8 -3.99 1.72 5.28
C ALA A 8 -3.45 0.48 5.99
N LEU A 9 -4.23 -0.07 6.91
CA LEU A 9 -3.95 -1.38 7.51
C LEU A 9 -4.35 -2.48 6.54
N LEU A 10 -3.36 -3.17 5.99
CA LEU A 10 -3.53 -4.22 4.99
C LEU A 10 -2.83 -5.49 5.45
N LEU A 11 -3.22 -6.64 4.89
CA LEU A 11 -2.59 -7.92 5.21
C LEU A 11 -1.51 -8.24 4.17
N CYS A 12 -0.32 -8.60 4.64
CA CYS A 12 0.76 -9.05 3.78
C CYS A 12 0.31 -10.28 2.97
N PRO A 13 0.39 -10.27 1.62
CA PRO A 13 -0.01 -11.40 0.80
C PRO A 13 0.96 -12.60 0.88
N TYR A 14 2.08 -12.45 1.60
CA TYR A 14 3.08 -13.51 1.80
C TYR A 14 2.97 -14.15 3.20
N CYS A 15 3.10 -13.37 4.28
CA CYS A 15 3.06 -13.91 5.65
C CYS A 15 1.68 -13.81 6.33
N GLY A 16 0.76 -12.99 5.79
CA GLY A 16 -0.57 -12.79 6.36
C GLY A 16 -0.60 -11.87 7.59
N GLU A 17 0.46 -11.11 7.87
CA GLU A 17 0.48 -10.14 8.96
C GLU A 17 -0.10 -8.79 8.57
N GLU A 18 -0.71 -8.12 9.56
CA GLU A 18 -1.23 -6.75 9.43
C GLU A 18 -0.06 -5.76 9.36
N VAL A 19 -0.07 -4.94 8.33
CA VAL A 19 0.98 -3.96 8.02
C VAL A 19 0.35 -2.62 7.69
N GLU A 20 0.97 -1.54 8.18
CA GLU A 20 0.56 -0.17 7.89
C GLU A 20 1.24 0.30 6.60
N VAL A 21 0.43 0.59 5.58
CA VAL A 21 0.91 1.14 4.31
C VAL A 21 0.60 2.62 4.26
N SER A 22 1.64 3.45 4.17
CA SER A 22 1.50 4.90 4.07
C SER A 22 1.30 5.31 2.62
N VAL A 23 0.18 5.94 2.30
CA VAL A 23 -0.10 6.46 0.95
C VAL A 23 -0.04 7.97 0.94
N ASP A 24 0.73 8.54 -0.01
CA ASP A 24 0.81 9.98 -0.19
C ASP A 24 -0.45 10.52 -0.90
N PRO A 25 -1.17 11.49 -0.32
CA PRO A 25 -2.39 12.04 -0.90
C PRO A 25 -2.12 12.96 -2.11
N GLY A 26 -0.88 13.40 -2.31
CA GLY A 26 -0.45 14.24 -3.44
C GLY A 26 0.04 13.46 -4.66
N GLY A 27 0.01 12.12 -4.62
CA GLY A 27 0.45 11.25 -5.71
C GLY A 27 -0.47 11.23 -6.94
N PRO A 28 -0.07 10.50 -8.01
CA PRO A 28 -0.86 10.38 -9.24
C PRO A 28 -2.17 9.62 -9.03
N SER A 29 -3.15 9.76 -9.94
CA SER A 29 -4.46 9.10 -9.79
C SER A 29 -4.39 7.58 -9.70
N SER A 30 -3.40 6.97 -10.35
CA SER A 30 -3.08 5.55 -10.19
C SER A 30 -1.58 5.42 -10.06
N GLU A 31 -1.15 4.72 -9.01
CA GLU A 31 0.24 4.48 -8.70
C GLU A 31 0.45 3.00 -8.41
N THR A 32 1.59 2.48 -8.83
CA THR A 32 2.00 1.12 -8.50
C THR A 32 3.48 1.12 -8.23
N TYR A 33 3.86 0.58 -7.07
CA TYR A 33 5.26 0.50 -6.65
C TYR A 33 5.50 -0.79 -5.89
N VAL A 34 6.76 -1.19 -5.80
CA VAL A 34 7.18 -2.36 -5.04
C VAL A 34 7.76 -1.90 -3.71
N GLU A 35 7.38 -2.56 -2.63
CA GLU A 35 7.89 -2.34 -1.29
C GLU A 35 8.12 -3.68 -0.59
N ASP A 36 9.09 -3.75 0.32
CA ASP A 36 9.37 -4.97 1.06
C ASP A 36 8.52 -5.04 2.34
N CYS A 37 7.97 -6.22 2.62
CA CYS A 37 7.28 -6.45 3.88
C CYS A 37 8.20 -6.21 5.09
N PRO A 38 7.83 -5.33 6.05
CA PRO A 38 8.66 -5.05 7.22
C PRO A 38 8.79 -6.25 8.16
N VAL A 39 7.94 -7.28 8.01
CA VAL A 39 8.00 -8.49 8.83
C VAL A 39 8.70 -9.65 8.12
N CYS A 40 8.29 -10.01 6.91
CA CYS A 40 8.83 -11.17 6.19
C CYS A 40 9.90 -10.84 5.13
N CYS A 41 10.22 -9.56 4.90
CA CYS A 41 11.21 -9.10 3.92
C CYS A 41 10.95 -9.65 2.49
N ARG A 42 9.68 -9.87 2.14
CA ARG A 42 9.26 -10.26 0.79
C ARG A 42 8.81 -9.02 0.03
N PRO A 43 9.25 -8.83 -1.22
CA PRO A 43 8.75 -7.75 -2.05
C PRO A 43 7.27 -7.99 -2.38
N TRP A 44 6.44 -6.99 -2.13
CA TRP A 44 5.04 -6.94 -2.52
C TRP A 44 4.81 -5.76 -3.47
N VAL A 45 3.72 -5.83 -4.23
CA VAL A 45 3.30 -4.72 -5.10
C VAL A 45 2.18 -3.97 -4.38
N VAL A 46 2.37 -2.67 -4.20
CA VAL A 46 1.35 -1.76 -3.69
C VAL A 46 0.68 -1.09 -4.88
N HIS A 47 -0.64 -1.28 -5.00
CA HIS A 47 -1.47 -0.58 -5.95
C HIS A 47 -2.29 0.48 -5.23
N VAL A 48 -2.19 1.72 -5.68
CA VAL A 48 -2.96 2.84 -5.15
C VAL A 48 -3.83 3.39 -6.29
N SER A 49 -5.13 3.45 -6.06
CA SER A 49 -6.08 4.10 -6.96
C SER A 49 -6.78 5.23 -6.21
N ARG A 50 -6.68 6.43 -6.75
CA ARG A 50 -7.25 7.67 -6.21
C ARG A 50 -8.31 8.14 -7.21
N GLU A 51 -9.59 7.96 -6.89
CA GLU A 51 -10.73 8.35 -7.73
C GLU A 51 -11.58 9.40 -7.03
N GLU A 52 -11.52 10.65 -7.53
CA GLU A 52 -12.26 11.83 -7.02
C GLU A 52 -12.09 12.10 -5.51
N GLU A 53 -12.85 11.41 -4.66
CA GLU A 53 -12.82 11.51 -3.19
C GLU A 53 -12.51 10.17 -2.50
N ASP A 54 -12.35 9.08 -3.24
CA ASP A 54 -12.07 7.74 -2.72
C ASP A 54 -10.62 7.33 -3.02
N VAL A 55 -9.95 6.77 -2.01
CA VAL A 55 -8.61 6.21 -2.14
C VAL A 55 -8.69 4.74 -1.77
N SER A 56 -8.36 3.88 -2.73
CA SER A 56 -8.31 2.43 -2.55
C SER A 56 -6.89 1.93 -2.71
N VAL A 57 -6.47 1.09 -1.76
CA VAL A 57 -5.11 0.54 -1.68
C VAL A 57 -5.19 -0.97 -1.63
N TYR A 58 -4.39 -1.63 -2.46
CA TYR A 58 -4.36 -3.08 -2.57
C TYR A 58 -2.93 -3.59 -2.58
N LEU A 59 -2.68 -4.68 -1.84
CA LEU A 59 -1.40 -5.40 -1.87
C LEU A 59 -1.49 -6.63 -2.76
N GLY A 60 -0.64 -6.67 -3.77
CA GLY A 60 -0.42 -7.80 -4.67
C GLY A 60 0.92 -8.48 -4.41
N ARG A 61 1.07 -9.69 -4.92
CA ARG A 61 2.36 -10.39 -4.99
C ARG A 61 3.03 -9.97 -6.29
N GLU A 62 4.34 -9.71 -6.26
CA GLU A 62 5.09 -9.39 -7.50
C GLU A 62 5.24 -10.63 -8.40
N ASP A 63 5.24 -11.82 -7.80
CA ASP A 63 5.47 -13.10 -8.45
C ASP A 63 4.26 -13.69 -9.23
N ASP A 64 3.15 -12.96 -9.41
CA ASP A 64 1.96 -13.44 -10.15
C ASP A 64 1.86 -12.88 -11.58
#